data_AF-A0A0R1UUI9-F1
#
_entry.id   AF-A0A0R1UUI9-F1
#
_cell.length_a   1.000
_cell.length_b   1.000
_cell.length_c   1.000
_cell.angle_alpha   90.00
_cell.angle_beta   90.00
_cell.angle_gamma   90.00
#
_symmetry.space_group_name_H-M   'P 1'
#
loop_
_entity.id
_entity.type
_entity.pdbx_description
1 polymer ?
#
loop_
_entity_poly.entity_id
_entity_poly.type
_entity_poly.pdbx_seq_one_letter_code
_entity_poly.pdbx_strand_id
1 'polypeptide(L)'
;MSKLTTGELAKQAHVSVRTLQYYDKRGLLRPTEVSEGGRRLYTVADLQRLKLILLLKGMDLSLAAIQEILDSAQSTRVLALLLDQQEQRLRAEQVANAAKLKTVVQVRDSLADFATVPIQSIEDMERIMDNKKGLRRIHVNMVVWGLLMDVIELVALIYSIVVGNWWVFGAAMVVAIIFAAVTVRHYFKAVDYICPACSSQFRPSFKQAFWAGHTPKTRKLTCPVCGQTNYCVEVLGKTAPQD
;
A
#
# COMPACT_ATOMS: atom_id res chain seq x y z
N MET A 1 -44.62 30.43 -19.30
CA MET A 1 -43.66 29.37 -18.91
C MET A 1 -44.24 28.59 -17.75
N SER A 2 -44.10 27.26 -17.73
CA SER A 2 -44.53 26.44 -16.60
C SER A 2 -43.79 26.86 -15.33
N LYS A 3 -44.54 27.16 -14.27
CA LYS A 3 -44.01 27.52 -12.96
C LYS A 3 -44.00 26.28 -12.08
N LEU A 4 -42.92 26.09 -11.33
CA LEU A 4 -42.70 24.99 -10.41
C LEU A 4 -42.78 25.50 -8.97
N THR A 5 -43.54 24.80 -8.13
CA THR A 5 -43.51 25.02 -6.69
C THR A 5 -42.17 24.54 -6.10
N THR A 6 -41.85 24.94 -4.87
CA THR A 6 -40.62 24.49 -4.19
C THR A 6 -40.54 22.96 -4.09
N GLY A 7 -41.67 22.29 -3.86
CA GLY A 7 -41.72 20.82 -3.78
C GLY A 7 -41.47 20.15 -5.13
N GLU A 8 -42.05 20.68 -6.21
CA GLU A 8 -41.83 20.17 -7.56
C GLU A 8 -40.40 20.38 -8.03
N LEU A 9 -39.82 21.56 -7.76
CA LEU A 9 -38.42 21.84 -8.06
C LEU A 9 -37.47 20.89 -7.31
N ALA A 10 -37.72 20.69 -6.01
CA ALA A 10 -36.95 19.76 -5.17
C ALA A 10 -37.00 18.34 -5.73
N LYS A 11 -38.18 17.87 -6.13
CA LYS A 11 -38.39 16.55 -6.71
C LYS A 11 -37.65 16.39 -8.04
N GLN A 12 -37.73 17.38 -8.94
CA GLN A 12 -37.06 17.33 -10.24
C GLN A 12 -35.54 17.42 -10.15
N ALA A 13 -35.01 18.10 -9.12
CA ALA A 13 -33.57 18.23 -8.90
C ALA A 13 -33.01 17.18 -7.91
N HIS A 14 -33.84 16.25 -7.43
CA HIS A 14 -33.47 15.22 -6.46
C HIS A 14 -32.82 15.79 -5.17
N VAL A 15 -33.31 16.93 -4.69
CA VAL A 15 -32.85 17.57 -3.44
C VAL A 15 -33.98 17.72 -2.45
N SER A 16 -33.63 17.92 -1.18
CA SER A 16 -34.63 18.22 -0.16
C SER A 16 -35.17 19.65 -0.33
N VAL A 17 -36.44 19.86 0.07
CA VAL A 17 -37.01 21.22 0.18
C VAL A 17 -36.16 22.10 1.10
N ARG A 18 -35.57 21.53 2.16
CA ARG A 18 -34.66 22.23 3.08
C ARG A 18 -33.42 22.77 2.35
N THR A 19 -32.89 22.04 1.37
CA THR A 19 -31.76 22.49 0.55
C THR A 19 -32.12 23.72 -0.26
N LEU A 20 -33.30 23.74 -0.89
CA LEU A 20 -33.78 24.91 -1.64
C LEU A 20 -33.98 26.12 -0.73
N GLN A 21 -34.62 25.94 0.42
CA GLN A 21 -34.82 27.00 1.40
C GLN A 21 -33.48 27.56 1.91
N TYR A 22 -32.47 26.69 2.05
CA TYR A 22 -31.14 27.10 2.45
C TYR A 22 -30.43 27.92 1.35
N TYR A 23 -30.57 27.54 0.08
CA TYR A 23 -30.02 28.31 -1.05
C TYR A 23 -30.74 29.65 -1.23
N ASP A 24 -32.05 29.70 -1.02
CA ASP A 24 -32.85 30.93 -1.00
C ASP A 24 -32.37 31.89 0.11
N LYS A 25 -32.23 31.38 1.35
CA LYS A 25 -31.71 32.16 2.49
C LYS A 25 -30.31 32.72 2.27
N ARG A 26 -29.46 32.00 1.51
CA ARG A 26 -28.12 32.48 1.14
C ARG A 26 -28.09 33.31 -0.13
N GLY A 27 -29.24 33.54 -0.77
CA GLY A 27 -29.35 34.31 -2.00
C GLY A 27 -28.79 33.63 -3.24
N LEU A 28 -28.44 32.34 -3.16
CA LEU A 28 -27.81 31.59 -4.24
C LEU A 28 -28.81 31.18 -5.34
N LEU A 29 -30.04 30.87 -4.93
CA LEU A 29 -31.16 30.57 -5.81
C LEU A 29 -32.43 31.20 -5.23
N ARG A 30 -32.95 32.23 -5.89
CA ARG A 30 -34.16 32.93 -5.46
C ARG A 30 -35.36 32.52 -6.33
N PRO A 31 -36.58 32.48 -5.78
CA PRO A 31 -37.77 32.26 -6.60
C PRO A 31 -37.96 33.41 -7.58
N THR A 32 -38.36 33.08 -8.81
CA THR A 32 -38.72 34.09 -9.82
C THR A 32 -39.96 34.88 -9.38
N GLU A 33 -40.90 34.24 -8.69
CA GLU A 33 -42.13 34.88 -8.24
C GLU A 33 -42.62 34.31 -6.91
N VAL A 34 -43.34 35.14 -6.15
CA VAL A 34 -44.10 34.71 -4.98
C VAL A 34 -45.57 34.94 -5.29
N SER A 35 -46.39 33.89 -5.25
CA SER A 35 -47.83 33.99 -5.47
C SER A 35 -48.49 34.83 -4.38
N GLU A 36 -49.71 35.36 -4.62
CA GLU A 36 -50.52 36.06 -3.61
C GLU A 36 -50.70 35.27 -2.29
N GLY A 37 -50.78 33.94 -2.35
CA GLY A 37 -50.85 33.06 -1.17
C GLY A 37 -49.49 32.76 -0.50
N GLY A 38 -48.44 33.51 -0.79
CA GLY A 38 -47.10 33.36 -0.20
C GLY A 38 -46.29 32.16 -0.69
N ARG A 39 -46.74 31.44 -1.74
CA ARG A 39 -46.00 30.30 -2.31
C ARG A 39 -44.88 30.77 -3.24
N ARG A 40 -43.70 30.16 -3.09
CA ARG A 40 -42.55 30.39 -3.97
C ARG A 40 -42.71 29.63 -5.28
N LEU A 41 -42.56 30.34 -6.40
CA LEU A 41 -42.67 29.84 -7.76
C LEU A 41 -41.35 30.02 -8.50
N TYR A 42 -40.91 28.95 -9.15
CA TYR A 42 -39.66 28.86 -9.89
C TYR A 42 -39.93 28.59 -11.36
N THR A 43 -39.05 29.07 -12.23
CA THR A 43 -39.11 28.80 -13.67
C THR A 43 -38.22 27.62 -14.05
N VAL A 44 -38.31 27.20 -15.31
CA VAL A 44 -37.38 26.21 -15.88
C VAL A 44 -35.93 26.73 -15.87
N ALA A 45 -35.72 28.04 -16.00
CA ALA A 45 -34.38 28.64 -15.90
C ALA A 45 -33.81 28.49 -14.48
N ASP A 46 -34.64 28.65 -13.44
CA ASP A 46 -34.22 28.41 -12.06
C ASP A 46 -33.81 26.95 -11.82
N LEU A 47 -34.50 26.01 -12.46
CA LEU A 47 -34.12 24.59 -12.43
C LEU A 47 -32.76 24.35 -13.09
N GLN A 48 -32.48 24.99 -14.22
CA GLN A 48 -31.16 24.90 -14.86
C GLN A 48 -30.07 25.51 -13.97
N ARG A 49 -30.32 26.67 -13.36
CA ARG A 49 -29.40 27.29 -12.40
C ARG A 49 -29.16 26.37 -11.20
N LEU A 50 -30.20 25.75 -10.66
CA LEU A 50 -30.09 24.79 -9.55
C LEU A 50 -29.23 23.58 -9.93
N LYS A 51 -29.45 22.98 -11.10
CA LYS A 51 -28.63 21.85 -11.58
C LYS A 51 -27.15 22.24 -11.69
N LEU A 52 -26.86 23.45 -12.17
CA LEU A 52 -25.51 23.97 -12.25
C LEU A 52 -24.88 24.16 -10.85
N ILE A 53 -25.62 24.73 -9.90
CA ILE A 53 -25.18 24.87 -8.50
C ILE A 53 -24.83 23.50 -7.91
N LEU A 54 -25.67 22.49 -8.14
CA LEU A 54 -25.46 21.14 -7.62
C LEU A 54 -24.24 20.47 -8.26
N LEU A 55 -24.03 20.66 -9.56
CA LEU A 55 -22.84 20.18 -10.27
C LEU A 55 -21.56 20.76 -9.64
N LEU A 56 -21.50 22.08 -9.51
CA LEU A 56 -20.36 22.78 -8.91
C LEU A 56 -20.15 22.40 -7.44
N LYS A 57 -21.24 22.16 -6.70
CA LYS A 57 -21.15 21.68 -5.33
C LYS A 57 -20.60 20.25 -5.25
N GLY A 58 -20.96 19.39 -6.21
CA GLY A 58 -20.41 18.04 -6.38
C GLY A 58 -18.93 18.03 -6.76
N MET A 59 -18.41 19.14 -7.29
CA MET A 59 -16.98 19.38 -7.53
C MET A 59 -16.27 19.98 -6.31
N ASP A 60 -16.88 19.93 -5.13
CA ASP A 60 -16.37 20.43 -3.84
C ASP A 60 -16.19 21.96 -3.72
N LEU A 61 -16.79 22.75 -4.62
CA LEU A 61 -16.77 24.21 -4.44
C LEU A 61 -17.59 24.65 -3.22
N SER A 62 -17.14 25.74 -2.59
CA SER A 62 -17.88 26.41 -1.54
C SER A 62 -19.06 27.18 -2.14
N LEU A 63 -20.15 27.35 -1.39
CA LEU A 63 -21.32 28.08 -1.87
C LEU A 63 -21.01 29.55 -2.19
N ALA A 64 -20.05 30.15 -1.47
CA ALA A 64 -19.59 31.51 -1.74
C ALA A 64 -18.88 31.60 -3.09
N ALA A 65 -17.96 30.66 -3.38
CA ALA A 65 -17.28 30.60 -4.67
C ALA A 65 -18.26 30.33 -5.83
N ILE A 66 -19.26 29.46 -5.63
CA ILE A 66 -20.30 29.20 -6.63
C ILE A 66 -21.07 30.48 -6.95
N GLN A 67 -21.43 31.27 -5.93
CA GLN A 67 -22.13 32.53 -6.13
C GLN A 67 -21.27 33.52 -6.94
N GLU A 68 -20.01 33.71 -6.55
CA GLU A 68 -19.07 34.59 -7.25
C GLU A 68 -18.87 34.20 -8.72
N ILE A 69 -18.74 32.90 -8.99
CA ILE A 69 -18.62 32.38 -10.36
C ILE A 69 -19.88 32.67 -11.17
N LEU A 70 -21.07 32.40 -10.62
CA LEU A 70 -22.34 32.60 -11.32
C LEU A 70 -22.68 34.07 -11.55
N ASP A 71 -22.19 34.97 -10.71
CA ASP A 71 -22.44 36.41 -10.82
C ASP A 71 -21.37 37.12 -11.68
N SER A 72 -20.28 36.43 -12.05
CA SER A 72 -19.23 36.97 -12.91
C SER A 72 -19.64 37.08 -14.39
N ALA A 73 -19.18 38.15 -15.05
CA ALA A 73 -19.39 38.36 -16.50
C ALA A 73 -18.73 37.29 -17.39
N GLN A 74 -17.78 36.53 -16.84
CA GLN A 74 -17.03 35.48 -17.52
C GLN A 74 -17.39 34.07 -17.00
N SER A 75 -18.55 33.94 -16.34
CA SER A 75 -19.03 32.71 -15.70
C SER A 75 -18.93 31.48 -16.62
N THR A 76 -19.26 31.63 -17.90
CA THR A 76 -19.17 30.54 -18.89
C THR A 76 -17.73 30.06 -19.12
N ARG A 77 -16.76 30.98 -19.18
CA ARG A 77 -15.35 30.63 -19.40
C ARG A 77 -14.74 29.98 -18.16
N VAL A 78 -15.05 30.50 -16.98
CA VAL A 78 -14.61 29.91 -15.71
C VAL A 78 -15.20 28.51 -15.55
N LEU A 79 -16.49 28.34 -15.85
CA LEU A 79 -17.16 27.05 -15.80
C LEU A 79 -16.54 26.04 -16.77
N ALA A 80 -16.25 26.43 -18.01
CA ALA A 80 -15.59 25.56 -18.99
C ALA A 80 -14.23 25.05 -18.48
N LEU A 81 -13.39 25.95 -17.96
CA LEU A 81 -12.08 25.58 -17.41
C LEU A 81 -12.19 24.62 -16.22
N LEU A 82 -13.16 24.85 -15.32
CA LEU A 82 -13.39 23.98 -14.18
C LEU A 82 -13.86 22.59 -14.61
N LEU A 83 -14.72 22.50 -15.64
CA LEU A 83 -15.18 21.23 -16.19
C LEU A 83 -14.05 20.47 -16.88
N ASP A 84 -13.21 21.15 -17.67
CA ASP A 84 -12.02 20.55 -18.31
C ASP A 84 -11.06 19.99 -17.25
N GLN A 85 -10.81 20.73 -16.18
CA GLN A 85 -9.96 20.29 -15.08
C GLN A 85 -10.52 19.05 -14.39
N GLN A 86 -11.84 19.00 -14.15
CA GLN A 86 -12.49 17.84 -13.55
C GLN A 86 -12.46 16.63 -14.48
N GLU A 87 -12.68 16.82 -15.79
CA GLU A 87 -12.56 15.76 -16.78
C GLU A 87 -11.15 15.15 -16.77
N GLN A 88 -10.11 15.99 -16.77
CA GLN A 88 -8.72 15.53 -16.70
C GLN A 88 -8.44 14.74 -15.42
N ARG A 89 -8.93 15.20 -14.27
CA ARG A 89 -8.80 14.50 -13.00
C ARG A 89 -9.46 13.13 -13.04
N LEU A 90 -10.72 13.06 -13.50
CA LEU A 90 -11.47 11.80 -13.59
C LEU A 90 -10.78 10.81 -14.53
N ARG A 91 -10.25 11.28 -15.67
CA ARG A 91 -9.45 10.44 -16.59
C ARG A 91 -8.20 9.89 -15.91
N ALA A 92 -7.47 10.72 -15.17
CA ALA A 92 -6.28 10.27 -14.43
C ALA A 92 -6.63 9.21 -13.36
N GLU A 93 -7.70 9.43 -12.60
CA GLU A 93 -8.21 8.47 -11.61
C GLU A 93 -8.63 7.15 -12.28
N GLN A 94 -9.26 7.20 -13.46
CA GLN A 94 -9.69 6.03 -14.21
C GLN A 94 -8.48 5.17 -14.65
N VAL A 95 -7.41 5.81 -15.15
CA VAL A 95 -6.15 5.12 -15.50
C VAL A 95 -5.50 4.50 -14.25
N ALA A 96 -5.43 5.25 -13.15
CA ALA A 96 -4.86 4.75 -11.89
C ALA A 96 -5.65 3.55 -11.34
N ASN A 97 -6.99 3.61 -11.39
CA ASN A 97 -7.86 2.52 -10.95
C ASN A 97 -7.76 1.30 -11.86
N ALA A 98 -7.60 1.49 -13.18
CA ALA A 98 -7.35 0.38 -14.11
C ALA A 98 -6.03 -0.34 -13.79
N ALA A 99 -4.97 0.40 -13.45
CA ALA A 99 -3.70 -0.19 -13.02
C ALA A 99 -3.86 -0.98 -11.71
N LYS A 100 -4.56 -0.43 -10.71
CA LYS A 100 -4.85 -1.14 -9.46
C LYS A 100 -5.65 -2.42 -9.69
N LEU A 101 -6.68 -2.36 -10.55
CA LEU A 101 -7.50 -3.51 -10.91
C LEU A 101 -6.64 -4.61 -11.55
N LYS A 102 -5.73 -4.24 -12.46
CA LYS A 102 -4.77 -5.18 -13.06
C LYS A 102 -3.93 -5.87 -11.99
N THR A 103 -3.42 -5.13 -11.01
CA THR A 103 -2.66 -5.73 -9.88
C THR A 103 -3.53 -6.67 -9.05
N VAL A 104 -4.76 -6.29 -8.72
CA VAL A 104 -5.69 -7.15 -7.97
C VAL A 104 -5.95 -8.46 -8.71
N VAL A 105 -6.20 -8.38 -10.03
CA VAL A 105 -6.40 -9.56 -10.88
C VAL A 105 -5.15 -10.44 -10.91
N GLN A 106 -3.96 -9.85 -11.13
CA GLN A 106 -2.70 -10.60 -11.14
C GLN A 106 -2.43 -11.33 -9.81
N VAL A 107 -2.67 -10.66 -8.68
CA VAL A 107 -2.52 -11.27 -7.36
C VAL A 107 -3.55 -12.38 -7.15
N ARG A 108 -4.82 -12.14 -7.50
CA ARG A 108 -5.87 -13.15 -7.41
C ARG A 108 -5.53 -14.39 -8.24
N ASP A 109 -5.08 -14.21 -9.47
CA ASP A 109 -4.75 -15.33 -10.36
C ASP A 109 -3.52 -16.09 -9.84
N SER A 110 -2.52 -15.38 -9.31
CA SER A 110 -1.39 -16.00 -8.61
C SER A 110 -1.83 -16.79 -7.37
N LEU A 111 -2.85 -16.32 -6.64
CA LEU A 111 -3.42 -17.04 -5.49
C LEU A 111 -4.26 -18.25 -5.90
N ALA A 112 -4.93 -18.21 -7.05
CA ALA A 112 -5.66 -19.36 -7.60
C ALA A 112 -4.71 -20.51 -7.96
N ASP A 113 -3.49 -20.21 -8.43
CA ASP A 113 -2.44 -21.20 -8.65
C ASP A 113 -1.97 -21.86 -7.34
N PHE A 114 -2.10 -21.18 -6.20
CA PHE A 114 -1.84 -21.74 -4.86
C PHE A 114 -3.06 -22.46 -4.23
N ALA A 115 -4.24 -22.40 -4.84
CA ALA A 115 -5.48 -22.96 -4.28
C ALA A 115 -5.57 -24.51 -4.36
N THR A 116 -4.49 -25.21 -4.71
CA THR A 116 -4.39 -26.67 -4.57
C THR A 116 -4.00 -27.14 -3.16
N VAL A 117 -3.83 -26.23 -2.20
CA VAL A 117 -3.60 -26.58 -0.78
C VAL A 117 -4.73 -26.01 0.09
N PRO A 118 -5.52 -26.86 0.78
CA PRO A 118 -6.65 -26.40 1.58
C PRO A 118 -6.15 -25.73 2.86
N ILE A 119 -6.52 -24.47 3.08
CA ILE A 119 -6.29 -23.73 4.32
C ILE A 119 -7.37 -24.16 5.31
N GLN A 120 -7.02 -25.07 6.22
CA GLN A 120 -7.75 -25.25 7.48
C GLN A 120 -7.02 -24.52 8.60
N SER A 121 -7.85 -23.92 9.45
CA SER A 121 -7.65 -23.29 10.76
C SER A 121 -6.97 -21.91 10.84
N ILE A 122 -7.85 -20.96 11.16
CA ILE A 122 -7.62 -19.64 11.76
C ILE A 122 -7.07 -19.87 13.19
N GLU A 123 -5.81 -20.27 13.30
CA GLU A 123 -5.07 -20.32 14.59
C GLU A 123 -3.69 -19.62 14.51
N ASP A 124 -3.27 -19.20 13.31
CA ASP A 124 -1.92 -18.67 13.06
C ASP A 124 -1.80 -17.13 13.08
N MET A 125 -2.70 -16.40 13.76
CA MET A 125 -2.59 -14.93 13.81
C MET A 125 -1.53 -14.44 14.82
N GLU A 126 -1.33 -15.16 15.93
CA GLU A 126 -0.28 -14.84 16.92
C GLU A 126 1.11 -15.30 16.45
N ARG A 127 1.17 -16.42 15.70
CA ARG A 127 2.42 -17.04 15.23
C ARG A 127 3.17 -16.22 14.18
N ILE A 128 2.48 -15.37 13.41
CA ILE A 128 3.10 -14.51 12.38
C ILE A 128 3.77 -13.28 13.00
N MET A 129 3.29 -12.78 14.15
CA MET A 129 3.86 -11.59 14.80
C MET A 129 5.12 -11.90 15.61
N ASP A 130 5.18 -13.05 16.29
CA ASP A 130 6.38 -13.47 17.01
C ASP A 130 7.49 -13.99 16.09
N ASN A 131 7.14 -14.70 15.01
CA ASN A 131 8.13 -15.15 14.02
C ASN A 131 8.86 -14.00 13.32
N LYS A 132 8.17 -12.89 13.02
CA LYS A 132 8.79 -11.70 12.40
C LYS A 132 9.83 -11.04 13.30
N LYS A 133 9.58 -10.99 14.62
CA LYS A 133 10.51 -10.36 15.58
C LYS A 133 11.77 -11.19 15.79
N GLY A 134 11.63 -12.52 15.92
CA GLY A 134 12.76 -13.43 16.09
C GLY A 134 13.70 -13.44 14.89
N LEU A 135 13.13 -13.54 13.67
CA LEU A 135 13.93 -13.54 12.45
C LEU A 135 14.63 -12.19 12.20
N ARG A 136 13.95 -11.08 12.51
CA ARG A 136 14.57 -9.74 12.46
C ARG A 136 15.76 -9.62 13.41
N ARG A 137 15.67 -10.19 14.62
CA ARG A 137 16.76 -10.17 15.60
C ARG A 137 18.00 -10.92 15.08
N ILE A 138 17.81 -12.08 14.47
CA ILE A 138 18.91 -12.86 13.87
C ILE A 138 19.62 -12.05 12.78
N HIS A 139 18.85 -11.46 11.86
CA HIS A 139 19.40 -10.63 10.78
C HIS A 139 20.14 -9.40 11.30
N VAL A 140 19.55 -8.67 12.24
CA VAL A 140 20.19 -7.47 12.84
C VAL A 140 21.47 -7.85 13.55
N ASN A 141 21.47 -8.92 14.35
CA ASN A 141 22.67 -9.38 15.04
C ASN A 141 23.77 -9.76 14.04
N MET A 142 23.43 -10.47 12.96
CA MET A 142 24.40 -10.83 11.92
C MET A 142 25.04 -9.59 11.27
N VAL A 143 24.26 -8.55 10.99
CA VAL A 143 24.78 -7.28 10.44
C VAL A 143 25.68 -6.56 11.45
N VAL A 144 25.24 -6.45 12.71
CA VAL A 144 26.02 -5.78 13.77
C VAL A 144 27.37 -6.46 13.99
N TRP A 145 27.38 -7.79 14.08
CA TRP A 145 28.61 -8.56 14.25
C TRP A 145 29.53 -8.48 13.03
N GLY A 146 28.95 -8.47 11.82
CA GLY A 146 29.71 -8.23 10.59
C GLY A 146 30.41 -6.88 10.58
N LEU A 147 29.67 -5.79 10.84
CA LEU A 147 30.24 -4.44 10.90
C LEU A 147 31.33 -4.29 11.96
N LEU A 148 31.16 -4.90 13.13
CA LEU A 148 32.18 -4.87 14.19
C LEU A 148 33.45 -5.59 13.75
N MET A 149 33.31 -6.71 13.05
CA MET A 149 34.42 -7.48 12.53
C MET A 149 35.12 -6.77 11.35
N ASP A 150 34.39 -6.10 10.46
CA ASP A 150 34.95 -5.24 9.39
C ASP A 150 35.81 -4.11 9.99
N VAL A 151 35.37 -3.49 11.08
CA VAL A 151 36.15 -2.45 11.79
C VAL A 151 37.46 -3.03 12.33
N ILE A 152 37.46 -4.24 12.88
CA ILE A 152 38.67 -4.90 13.38
C ILE A 152 39.65 -5.15 12.23
N GLU A 153 39.17 -5.63 11.08
CA GLU A 153 40.00 -5.87 9.90
C GLU A 153 40.62 -4.58 9.34
N LEU A 154 39.83 -3.50 9.27
CA LEU A 154 40.31 -2.19 8.82
C LEU A 154 41.40 -1.64 9.77
N VAL A 155 41.20 -1.75 11.08
CA VAL A 155 42.20 -1.34 12.07
C VAL A 155 43.48 -2.18 11.93
N ALA A 156 43.36 -3.50 11.77
CA ALA A 156 44.50 -4.39 11.57
C ALA A 156 45.25 -4.10 10.25
N LEU A 157 44.53 -3.75 9.19
CA LEU A 157 45.11 -3.35 7.90
C LEU A 157 45.89 -2.04 8.01
N ILE A 158 45.29 -1.00 8.60
CA ILE A 158 45.94 0.30 8.81
C ILE A 158 47.21 0.13 9.66
N TYR A 159 47.12 -0.63 10.76
CA TYR A 159 48.27 -0.95 11.60
C TYR A 159 49.38 -1.62 10.80
N SER A 160 49.04 -2.61 9.97
CA SER A 160 50.02 -3.36 9.17
C SER A 160 50.71 -2.49 8.13
N ILE A 161 50.01 -1.52 7.54
CA ILE A 161 50.58 -0.54 6.60
C ILE A 161 51.55 0.41 7.31
N VAL A 162 51.20 0.91 8.50
CA VAL A 162 52.02 1.90 9.24
C VAL A 162 53.27 1.26 9.86
N VAL A 163 53.13 0.07 10.45
CA VAL A 163 54.22 -0.61 11.18
C VAL A 163 55.02 -1.57 10.29
N GLY A 164 54.48 -1.95 9.13
CA GLY A 164 55.08 -2.92 8.21
C GLY A 164 54.93 -4.39 8.63
N ASN A 165 54.20 -4.68 9.72
CA ASN A 165 54.00 -6.04 10.22
C ASN A 165 52.72 -6.69 9.66
N TRP A 166 52.82 -7.34 8.52
CA TRP A 166 51.70 -7.99 7.84
C TRP A 166 51.16 -9.26 8.53
N TRP A 167 51.90 -9.82 9.50
CA TRP A 167 51.42 -10.99 10.25
C TRP A 167 50.14 -10.68 11.04
N VAL A 168 50.00 -9.45 11.53
CA VAL A 168 48.83 -9.00 12.31
C VAL A 168 47.57 -9.01 11.44
N PHE A 169 47.64 -8.49 10.22
CA PHE A 169 46.53 -8.55 9.27
C PHE A 169 46.20 -9.99 8.85
N GLY A 170 47.23 -10.81 8.58
CA GLY A 170 47.03 -12.23 8.26
C GLY A 170 46.33 -13.00 9.38
N ALA A 171 46.74 -12.79 10.63
CA ALA A 171 46.08 -13.39 11.80
C ALA A 171 44.64 -12.90 11.99
N ALA A 172 44.39 -11.60 11.82
CA ALA A 172 43.04 -11.04 11.88
C ALA A 172 42.11 -11.67 10.84
N MET A 173 42.61 -11.89 9.62
CA MET A 173 41.85 -12.51 8.53
C MET A 173 41.52 -13.99 8.78
N VAL A 174 42.37 -14.73 9.49
CA VAL A 174 42.05 -16.10 9.92
C VAL A 174 40.93 -16.10 10.96
N VAL A 175 41.00 -15.22 11.96
CA VAL A 175 39.97 -15.08 13.01
C VAL A 175 38.63 -14.68 12.39
N ALA A 176 38.66 -13.73 11.47
CA ALA A 176 37.56 -13.28 10.65
C ALA A 176 36.83 -14.42 9.92
N ILE A 177 37.57 -15.25 9.19
CA ILE A 177 37.01 -16.41 8.45
C ILE A 177 36.36 -17.40 9.42
N ILE A 178 36.99 -17.68 10.57
CA ILE A 178 36.43 -18.58 11.59
C ILE A 178 35.12 -17.99 12.15
N PHE A 179 35.12 -16.71 12.50
CA PHE A 179 33.96 -16.02 13.05
C PHE A 179 32.79 -15.98 12.07
N ALA A 180 33.06 -15.67 10.80
CA ALA A 180 32.07 -15.74 9.72
C ALA A 180 31.49 -17.15 9.58
N ALA A 181 32.34 -18.18 9.57
CA ALA A 181 31.89 -19.58 9.47
C ALA A 181 31.03 -20.02 10.66
N VAL A 182 31.33 -19.57 11.88
CA VAL A 182 30.52 -19.83 13.08
C VAL A 182 29.17 -19.12 12.98
N THR A 183 29.17 -17.84 12.59
CA THR A 183 27.96 -17.02 12.49
C THR A 183 27.01 -17.57 11.44
N VAL A 184 27.52 -17.95 10.27
CA VAL A 184 26.72 -18.56 9.19
C VAL A 184 26.16 -19.92 9.62
N ARG A 185 26.93 -20.75 10.33
CA ARG A 185 26.40 -22.01 10.90
C ARG A 185 25.30 -21.75 11.94
N HIS A 186 25.47 -20.75 12.80
CA HIS A 186 24.48 -20.40 13.80
C HIS A 186 23.18 -19.93 13.14
N TYR A 187 23.28 -19.08 12.11
CA TYR A 187 22.14 -18.66 11.31
C TYR A 187 21.35 -19.85 10.74
N PHE A 188 22.02 -20.79 10.04
CA PHE A 188 21.36 -21.96 9.46
C PHE A 188 20.84 -22.98 10.49
N LYS A 189 21.24 -22.89 11.76
CA LYS A 189 20.64 -23.67 12.85
C LYS A 189 19.37 -23.03 13.42
N ALA A 190 19.21 -21.71 13.28
CA ALA A 190 18.10 -20.95 13.85
C ALA A 190 16.95 -20.72 12.85
N VAL A 191 17.14 -21.11 11.59
CA VAL A 191 16.25 -20.79 10.47
C VAL A 191 15.78 -22.08 9.78
N ASP A 192 14.48 -22.14 9.52
CA ASP A 192 13.86 -23.19 8.71
C ASP A 192 13.28 -22.56 7.42
N TYR A 193 12.87 -23.41 6.49
CA TYR A 193 12.31 -22.99 5.22
C TYR A 193 10.99 -23.71 4.93
N ILE A 194 10.04 -22.99 4.33
CA ILE A 194 8.77 -23.54 3.86
C ILE A 194 8.82 -23.73 2.35
N CYS A 195 8.51 -24.94 1.89
CA CYS A 195 8.39 -25.26 0.47
C CYS A 195 7.08 -24.69 -0.11
N PRO A 196 7.10 -23.93 -1.23
CA PRO A 196 5.86 -23.41 -1.82
C PRO A 196 5.00 -24.48 -2.51
N ALA A 197 5.58 -25.63 -2.85
CA ALA A 197 4.87 -26.69 -3.58
C ALA A 197 4.09 -27.65 -2.67
N CYS A 198 4.57 -27.89 -1.45
CA CYS A 198 3.94 -28.85 -0.53
C CYS A 198 3.74 -28.29 0.89
N SER A 199 4.08 -27.02 1.11
CA SER A 199 3.98 -26.31 2.39
C SER A 199 4.72 -26.97 3.56
N SER A 200 5.59 -27.94 3.31
CA SER A 200 6.40 -28.57 4.35
C SER A 200 7.48 -27.61 4.87
N GLN A 201 7.63 -27.57 6.20
CA GLN A 201 8.72 -26.87 6.87
C GLN A 201 9.89 -27.83 7.05
N PHE A 202 11.08 -27.43 6.62
CA PHE A 202 12.29 -28.24 6.72
C PHE A 202 13.52 -27.38 6.98
N ARG A 203 14.56 -27.98 7.57
CA ARG A 203 15.86 -27.35 7.74
C ARG A 203 16.82 -27.88 6.66
N PRO A 204 17.39 -27.02 5.81
CA PRO A 204 18.32 -27.46 4.78
C PRO A 204 19.66 -27.86 5.38
N SER A 205 20.38 -28.73 4.68
CA SER A 205 21.78 -29.00 5.02
C SER A 205 22.64 -27.76 4.78
N PHE A 206 23.67 -27.56 5.61
CA PHE A 206 24.55 -26.39 5.48
C PHE A 206 25.15 -26.25 4.07
N LYS A 207 25.64 -27.35 3.48
CA LYS A 207 26.26 -27.33 2.15
C LYS A 207 25.27 -26.90 1.07
N GLN A 208 24.05 -27.44 1.10
CA GLN A 208 23.00 -27.10 0.15
C GLN A 208 22.56 -25.65 0.32
N ALA A 209 22.39 -25.22 1.57
CA ALA A 209 21.95 -23.87 1.86
C ALA A 209 23.00 -22.84 1.47
N PHE A 210 24.27 -23.03 1.85
CA PHE A 210 25.33 -22.05 1.63
C PHE A 210 25.52 -21.68 0.14
N TRP A 211 25.49 -22.68 -0.75
CA TRP A 211 25.69 -22.49 -2.19
C TRP A 211 24.40 -22.21 -2.98
N ALA A 212 23.24 -22.20 -2.33
CA ALA A 212 21.97 -21.93 -3.01
C ALA A 212 21.82 -20.45 -3.36
N GLY A 213 21.25 -20.18 -4.54
CA GLY A 213 20.78 -18.85 -4.92
C GLY A 213 19.74 -18.34 -3.92
N HIS A 214 19.88 -17.09 -3.47
CA HIS A 214 19.07 -16.55 -2.38
C HIS A 214 18.70 -15.08 -2.61
N THR A 215 17.59 -14.70 -2.00
CA THR A 215 17.16 -13.31 -1.79
C THR A 215 17.12 -13.04 -0.28
N PRO A 216 16.89 -11.80 0.19
CA PRO A 216 16.79 -11.52 1.62
C PRO A 216 15.71 -12.28 2.40
N LYS A 217 14.80 -13.00 1.74
CA LYS A 217 13.70 -13.76 2.39
C LYS A 217 13.51 -15.18 1.85
N THR A 218 14.21 -15.55 0.79
CA THR A 218 14.00 -16.84 0.12
C THR A 218 15.32 -17.46 -0.30
N ARG A 219 15.34 -18.79 -0.40
CA ARG A 219 16.50 -19.56 -0.85
C ARG A 219 16.07 -20.69 -1.76
N LYS A 220 16.78 -20.88 -2.88
CA LYS A 220 16.50 -21.93 -3.86
C LYS A 220 16.96 -23.28 -3.32
N LEU A 221 16.04 -24.04 -2.73
CA LEU A 221 16.31 -25.29 -2.03
C LEU A 221 15.50 -26.44 -2.62
N THR A 222 16.04 -27.64 -2.54
CA THR A 222 15.33 -28.88 -2.88
C THR A 222 14.63 -29.36 -1.62
N CYS A 223 13.29 -29.44 -1.67
CA CYS A 223 12.50 -29.90 -0.55
C CYS A 223 12.73 -31.40 -0.31
N PRO A 224 13.02 -31.85 0.93
CA PRO A 224 13.23 -33.27 1.22
C PRO A 224 11.93 -34.08 1.17
N VAL A 225 10.77 -33.42 1.25
CA VAL A 225 9.45 -34.08 1.25
C VAL A 225 8.94 -34.31 -0.17
N CYS A 226 8.85 -33.25 -1.00
CA CYS A 226 8.31 -33.35 -2.35
C CYS A 226 9.38 -33.46 -3.46
N GLY A 227 10.67 -33.34 -3.13
CA GLY A 227 11.77 -33.41 -4.09
C GLY A 227 11.89 -32.23 -5.06
N GLN A 228 10.95 -31.28 -5.06
CA GLN A 228 10.99 -30.13 -5.96
C GLN A 228 11.98 -29.06 -5.48
N THR A 229 12.69 -28.46 -6.44
CA THR A 229 13.61 -27.34 -6.18
C THR A 229 12.93 -26.01 -6.47
N ASN A 230 12.63 -25.25 -5.42
CA ASN A 230 11.91 -23.97 -5.50
C ASN A 230 12.56 -22.92 -4.61
N TYR A 231 12.16 -21.65 -4.76
CA TYR A 231 12.50 -20.62 -3.79
C TYR A 231 11.66 -20.82 -2.52
N CYS A 232 12.27 -21.44 -1.52
CA CYS A 232 11.63 -21.69 -0.23
C CYS A 232 11.70 -20.44 0.64
N VAL A 233 10.63 -20.17 1.39
CA VAL A 233 10.48 -18.96 2.22
C VAL A 233 11.09 -19.20 3.59
N GLU A 234 11.91 -18.26 4.03
CA GLU A 234 12.57 -18.29 5.33
C GLU A 234 11.57 -18.09 6.49
N VAL A 235 11.65 -18.94 7.51
CA VAL A 235 10.89 -18.82 8.75
C VAL A 235 11.80 -19.07 9.96
N LEU A 236 11.41 -18.52 11.11
CA LEU A 236 12.11 -18.81 12.36
C LEU A 236 11.99 -20.31 12.65
N GLY A 237 13.13 -20.96 12.91
CA GLY A 237 13.14 -22.38 13.21
C GLY A 237 12.34 -22.67 14.48
N LYS A 238 11.54 -23.72 14.47
CA LYS A 238 10.93 -24.20 15.72
C LYS A 238 12.10 -24.67 16.59
N THR A 239 12.29 -24.08 17.77
CA THR A 239 13.09 -24.74 18.80
C THR A 239 12.47 -26.12 18.99
N ALA A 240 13.27 -27.18 18.87
CA ALA A 240 12.82 -28.50 19.25
C ALA A 240 12.20 -28.41 20.65
N PRO A 241 11.13 -29.17 20.95
CA PRO A 241 10.74 -29.35 22.34
C PRO A 241 11.99 -29.79 23.09
N GLN A 242 12.32 -29.08 24.16
CA GLN A 242 13.19 -29.64 25.19
C GLN A 242 12.35 -30.74 25.84
N ASP A 243 12.62 -31.98 25.46
CA ASP A 243 12.32 -33.14 26.30
C ASP A 243 13.28 -33.13 27.50
#